data_AF-A0A6B3CVQ0-F1
#
_entry.id   AF-A0A6B3CVQ0-F1
#
_cell.length_a   1.000
_cell.length_b   1.000
_cell.length_c   1.000
_cell.angle_alpha   90.00
_cell.angle_beta   90.00
_cell.angle_gamma   90.00
#
_symmetry.space_group_name_H-M   'P 1'
#
loop_
_entity.id
_entity.type
_entity.pdbx_description
1 polymer ?
#
loop_
_entity_poly.entity_id
_entity_poly.type
_entity_poly.pdbx_seq_one_letter_code
_entity_poly.pdbx_strand_id
1 'polypeptide(L)'
;GEVTVGAKAQASIDDRRRKAIARAHSATHLTHQALRDALGPTAAQAGSENQPGRFRFDFGSPSAVPTAVMTDVEQKINEVLARDLDVRADVMGIDEAKKQGA
;
A
#
# COMPACT_ATOMS: atom_id res chain seq x y z
N GLY A 1 -16.10 32.38 -15.84
CA GLY A 1 -16.33 32.60 -14.40
C GLY A 1 -14.99 32.68 -13.72
N GLU A 2 -14.85 33.56 -12.75
CA GLU A 2 -13.59 33.79 -12.02
C GLU A 2 -13.76 33.38 -10.56
N VAL A 3 -12.74 32.74 -9.99
CA VAL A 3 -12.75 32.35 -8.58
C VAL A 3 -12.11 33.47 -7.77
N THR A 4 -12.84 34.00 -6.80
CA THR A 4 -12.36 35.10 -5.94
C THR A 4 -12.17 34.63 -4.49
N VAL A 5 -11.26 35.29 -3.77
CA VAL A 5 -11.02 35.01 -2.36
C VAL A 5 -12.31 35.25 -1.56
N GLY A 6 -12.69 34.28 -0.72
CA GLY A 6 -13.90 34.34 0.10
C GLY A 6 -15.18 33.86 -0.60
N ALA A 7 -15.13 33.51 -1.89
CA ALA A 7 -16.25 32.90 -2.58
C ALA A 7 -16.53 31.49 -2.04
N LYS A 8 -17.81 31.13 -1.90
CA LYS A 8 -18.23 29.77 -1.59
C LYS A 8 -17.96 28.87 -2.81
N ALA A 9 -17.44 27.68 -2.54
CA ALA A 9 -17.14 26.69 -3.58
C ALA A 9 -17.65 25.31 -3.17
N GLN A 10 -17.88 24.46 -4.18
CA GLN A 10 -18.11 23.04 -3.99
C GLN A 10 -16.91 22.28 -4.53
N ALA A 11 -16.26 21.48 -3.68
CA ALA A 11 -15.20 20.58 -4.09
C ALA A 11 -15.79 19.18 -4.34
N SER A 12 -15.33 18.54 -5.42
CA SER A 12 -15.62 17.15 -5.72
C SER A 12 -14.35 16.44 -6.18
N ILE A 13 -14.32 15.13 -6.02
CA ILE A 13 -13.22 14.28 -6.49
C ILE A 13 -13.77 13.25 -7.47
N ASP A 14 -12.87 12.70 -8.29
CA ASP A 14 -13.18 11.50 -9.06
C ASP A 14 -13.14 10.26 -8.14
N ASP A 15 -14.31 9.73 -7.81
CA ASP A 15 -14.46 8.58 -6.93
C ASP A 15 -13.82 7.30 -7.49
N ARG A 16 -13.88 7.08 -8.81
CA ARG A 16 -13.28 5.90 -9.44
C ARG A 16 -11.78 5.95 -9.30
N ARG A 17 -11.18 7.12 -9.59
CA ARG A 17 -9.75 7.36 -9.40
C ARG A 17 -9.36 7.25 -7.93
N ARG A 18 -10.14 7.80 -7.00
CA ARG A 18 -9.87 7.72 -5.56
C ARG A 18 -9.88 6.28 -5.02
N LYS A 19 -10.80 5.45 -5.51
CA LYS A 19 -10.86 4.02 -5.17
C LYS A 19 -9.70 3.23 -5.78
N ALA A 20 -9.31 3.55 -7.01
CA ALA A 20 -8.14 2.92 -7.64
C ALA A 20 -6.85 3.21 -6.86
N ILE A 21 -6.64 4.47 -6.46
CA ILE A 21 -5.50 4.86 -5.62
C ILE A 21 -5.52 4.12 -4.27
N ALA A 22 -6.70 3.96 -3.65
CA ALA A 22 -6.82 3.22 -2.39
C ALA A 22 -6.39 1.75 -2.53
N ARG A 23 -6.90 1.04 -3.56
CA ARG A 23 -6.49 -0.35 -3.83
C ARG A 23 -5.00 -0.47 -4.09
N ALA A 24 -4.43 0.46 -4.85
CA ALA A 24 -3.02 0.48 -5.16
C ALA A 24 -2.17 0.70 -3.89
N HIS A 25 -2.62 1.56 -2.98
CA HIS A 25 -1.98 1.75 -1.68
C HIS A 25 -2.06 0.50 -0.79
N SER A 26 -3.22 -0.17 -0.73
CA SER A 26 -3.35 -1.46 -0.03
C SER A 26 -2.40 -2.51 -0.60
N ALA A 27 -2.22 -2.56 -1.91
CA ALA A 27 -1.26 -3.46 -2.55
C ALA A 27 0.19 -3.20 -2.10
N THR A 28 0.58 -1.94 -1.85
CA THR A 28 1.89 -1.61 -1.28
C THR A 28 2.09 -2.27 0.10
N HIS A 29 1.09 -2.16 0.99
CA HIS A 29 1.16 -2.78 2.33
C HIS A 29 1.21 -4.31 2.26
N LEU A 30 0.38 -4.91 1.41
CA LEU A 30 0.39 -6.36 1.19
C LEU A 30 1.73 -6.84 0.62
N THR A 31 2.32 -6.08 -0.30
CA THR A 31 3.64 -6.37 -0.86
C THR A 31 4.71 -6.36 0.24
N HIS A 32 4.71 -5.33 1.09
CA HIS A 32 5.65 -5.25 2.20
C HIS A 32 5.53 -6.44 3.14
N GLN A 33 4.31 -6.78 3.56
CA GLN A 33 4.08 -7.90 4.46
C GLN A 33 4.47 -9.24 3.81
N ALA A 34 4.08 -9.49 2.56
CA ALA A 34 4.39 -10.73 1.87
C ALA A 34 5.89 -10.94 1.66
N LEU A 35 6.64 -9.86 1.38
CA LEU A 35 8.11 -9.92 1.31
C LEU A 35 8.73 -10.24 2.67
N ARG A 36 8.22 -9.64 3.76
CA ARG A 36 8.69 -9.96 5.12
C ARG A 36 8.37 -11.40 5.53
N ASP A 37 7.22 -11.92 5.13
CA ASP A 37 6.84 -13.31 5.39
C ASP A 37 7.73 -14.30 4.62
N ALA A 38 8.08 -13.98 3.38
CA ALA A 38 8.87 -14.87 2.52
C ALA A 38 10.39 -14.79 2.77
N LEU A 39 10.92 -13.60 3.04
CA LEU A 39 12.37 -13.32 3.10
C LEU A 39 12.86 -12.94 4.49
N GLY A 40 11.94 -12.77 5.44
CA GLY A 40 12.24 -12.38 6.81
C GLY A 40 12.12 -10.87 7.07
N PRO A 41 12.22 -10.46 8.35
CA PRO A 41 11.88 -9.11 8.78
C PRO A 41 12.82 -8.02 8.25
N THR A 42 13.99 -8.39 7.74
CA THR A 42 14.99 -7.47 7.16
C THR A 42 14.64 -7.04 5.73
N ALA A 43 13.68 -7.70 5.07
CA ALA A 43 13.08 -7.26 3.80
C ALA A 43 12.11 -6.09 4.00
N ALA A 44 12.55 -5.09 4.76
CA ALA A 44 11.80 -3.90 5.06
C ALA A 44 11.80 -2.94 3.86
N GLN A 45 10.74 -2.16 3.73
CA GLN A 45 10.60 -1.15 2.69
C GLN A 45 11.75 -0.11 2.75
N ALA A 46 12.44 0.06 1.62
CA ALA A 46 13.40 1.14 1.39
C ALA A 46 12.84 2.23 0.45
N GLY A 47 11.80 1.91 -0.32
CA GLY A 47 11.16 2.83 -1.27
C GLY A 47 9.92 2.20 -1.90
N SER A 48 9.00 3.03 -2.37
CA SER A 48 7.88 2.56 -3.19
C SER A 48 7.41 3.65 -4.13
N GLU A 49 7.01 3.25 -5.32
CA GLU A 49 6.41 4.12 -6.31
C GLU A 49 5.14 3.47 -6.84
N ASN A 50 4.04 4.22 -6.79
CA ASN A 50 2.75 3.77 -7.27
C ASN A 50 2.21 4.80 -8.26
N GLN A 51 2.20 4.43 -9.54
CA GLN A 51 1.75 5.26 -10.63
C GLN A 51 0.83 4.45 -11.55
N PRO A 52 -0.04 5.12 -12.33
CA PRO A 52 -0.85 4.43 -13.34
C PRO A 52 0.01 3.56 -14.25
N GLY A 53 -0.24 2.25 -14.26
CA GLY A 53 0.48 1.27 -15.07
C GLY A 53 1.87 0.88 -14.57
N ARG A 54 2.33 1.40 -13.41
CA ARG A 54 3.65 1.06 -12.86
C ARG A 54 3.65 1.00 -11.34
N PHE A 55 4.18 -0.10 -10.81
CA PHE A 55 4.42 -0.29 -9.40
C PHE A 55 5.89 -0.67 -9.17
N ARG A 56 6.55 0.01 -8.23
CA ARG A 56 7.90 -0.32 -7.76
C ARG A 56 7.87 -0.43 -6.25
N PHE A 57 8.55 -1.45 -5.73
CA PHE A 57 8.78 -1.62 -4.30
C PHE A 57 10.24 -1.99 -4.08
N ASP A 58 10.95 -1.15 -3.35
CA ASP A 58 12.37 -1.30 -3.06
C ASP A 58 12.51 -1.86 -1.65
N PHE A 59 13.29 -2.92 -1.47
CA PHE A 59 13.52 -3.58 -0.17
C PHE A 59 14.93 -4.15 -0.08
N GLY A 60 15.39 -4.36 1.16
CA GLY A 60 16.69 -4.97 1.42
C GLY A 60 16.68 -6.49 1.21
N SER A 61 17.64 -7.02 0.46
CA SER A 61 17.88 -8.47 0.37
C SER A 61 19.38 -8.74 0.25
N PRO A 62 19.93 -9.73 0.97
CA PRO A 62 21.35 -10.06 0.90
C PRO A 62 21.76 -10.71 -0.44
N SER A 63 20.79 -11.22 -1.20
CA SER A 63 21.01 -11.84 -2.51
C SER A 63 19.79 -11.63 -3.41
N ALA A 64 19.93 -11.94 -4.70
CA ALA A 64 18.81 -11.88 -5.64
C ALA A 64 17.71 -12.85 -5.21
N VAL A 65 16.46 -12.38 -5.21
CA VAL A 65 15.31 -13.20 -4.83
C VAL A 65 14.99 -14.19 -5.95
N PRO A 66 14.85 -15.49 -5.67
CA PRO A 66 14.46 -16.47 -6.67
C PRO A 66 13.09 -16.14 -7.29
N THR A 67 12.94 -16.35 -8.60
CA THR A 67 11.69 -16.08 -9.33
C THR A 67 10.48 -16.84 -8.76
N ALA A 68 10.69 -18.05 -8.24
CA ALA A 68 9.63 -18.83 -7.59
C ALA A 68 9.08 -18.10 -6.36
N VAL A 69 9.94 -17.54 -5.51
CA VAL A 69 9.52 -16.76 -4.34
C VAL A 69 8.75 -15.51 -4.75
N MET A 70 9.20 -14.82 -5.81
CA MET A 70 8.47 -13.66 -6.33
C MET A 70 7.06 -14.04 -6.84
N THR A 71 6.94 -15.21 -7.47
CA THR A 71 5.66 -15.74 -7.97
C THR A 71 4.71 -16.05 -6.80
N ASP A 72 5.22 -16.69 -5.75
CA ASP A 72 4.44 -17.03 -4.55
C ASP A 72 3.96 -15.76 -3.82
N VAL A 73 4.83 -14.75 -3.71
CA VAL A 73 4.51 -13.44 -3.14
C VAL A 73 3.39 -12.76 -3.94
N GLU A 74 3.51 -12.73 -5.27
CA GLU A 74 2.49 -12.15 -6.15
C GLU A 74 1.14 -12.86 -6.00
N GLN A 75 1.14 -14.20 -5.98
CA GLN A 75 -0.08 -14.99 -5.81
C GLN A 75 -0.76 -14.67 -4.47
N LYS A 76 -0.01 -14.63 -3.38
CA LYS A 76 -0.52 -14.32 -2.04
C LYS A 76 -1.19 -12.95 -1.99
N ILE A 77 -0.56 -11.93 -2.58
CA ILE A 77 -1.09 -10.57 -2.63
C ILE A 77 -2.42 -10.55 -3.39
N ASN A 78 -2.47 -11.19 -4.56
CA ASN A 78 -3.67 -11.25 -5.38
C ASN A 78 -4.82 -11.99 -4.68
N GLU A 79 -4.54 -13.06 -3.95
CA GLU A 79 -5.54 -13.77 -3.14
C GLU A 79 -6.13 -12.89 -2.04
N VAL A 80 -5.30 -12.09 -1.36
CA VAL A 80 -5.78 -11.16 -0.32
C VAL A 80 -6.59 -10.02 -0.93
N LEU A 81 -6.14 -9.45 -2.04
CA LEU A 81 -6.86 -8.40 -2.76
C LEU A 81 -8.24 -8.89 -3.25
N ALA A 82 -8.34 -10.13 -3.75
CA ALA A 82 -9.59 -10.71 -4.23
C ALA A 82 -10.63 -10.91 -3.12
N ARG A 83 -10.21 -10.96 -1.85
CA ARG A 83 -11.10 -11.12 -0.70
C ARG A 83 -11.78 -9.82 -0.25
N ASP A 84 -11.34 -8.67 -0.75
CA ASP A 84 -11.90 -7.34 -0.45
C ASP A 84 -12.18 -7.13 1.05
N LEU A 85 -11.17 -7.43 1.87
CA LEU A 85 -11.29 -7.36 3.33
C LEU A 85 -11.56 -5.93 3.79
N ASP A 86 -12.37 -5.81 4.85
CA ASP A 86 -12.68 -4.53 5.49
C ASP A 86 -11.39 -3.89 6.06
N VAL A 87 -11.12 -2.63 5.70
CA VAL A 87 -9.93 -1.89 6.13
C VAL A 87 -10.36 -0.78 7.09
N ARG A 88 -9.76 -0.75 8.28
CA ARG A 88 -10.03 0.25 9.32
C ARG A 88 -8.79 1.08 9.62
N ALA A 89 -9.01 2.32 10.02
CA ALA A 89 -7.98 3.22 10.48
C ALA A 89 -8.48 3.95 11.72
N ASP A 90 -7.70 3.88 12.79
CA ASP A 90 -8.02 4.47 14.09
C ASP A 90 -6.95 5.49 14.48
N VAL A 91 -7.34 6.52 15.24
CA VAL A 91 -6.42 7.51 15.79
C VAL A 91 -6.07 7.11 17.22
N MET A 92 -4.79 6.91 17.53
CA MET A 92 -4.32 6.43 18.83
C MET A 92 -2.94 6.98 19.19
N GLY A 93 -2.53 6.78 20.45
CA GLY A 93 -1.17 7.13 20.90
C GLY A 93 -0.10 6.25 20.25
N ILE A 94 1.12 6.78 20.06
CA ILE A 94 2.21 6.06 19.40
C ILE A 94 2.56 4.72 20.09
N ASP A 95 2.51 4.69 21.42
CA ASP A 95 2.82 3.49 22.20
C ASP A 95 1.74 2.41 22.04
N GLU A 96 0.48 2.81 21.87
CA GLU A 96 -0.64 1.90 21.62
C GLU A 96 -0.55 1.33 20.19
N ALA A 97 -0.23 2.18 19.21
CA ALA A 97 -0.03 1.77 17.83
C ALA A 97 1.06 0.70 17.69
N LYS A 98 2.22 0.91 18.33
CA LYS A 98 3.34 -0.05 18.30
C LYS A 98 2.96 -1.41 18.91
N LYS A 99 2.16 -1.43 19.99
CA LYS A 99 1.67 -2.68 20.60
C LYS A 99 0.74 -3.45 19.67
N GLN A 100 0.04 -2.77 18.76
CA GLN A 100 -0.80 -3.39 17.74
C GLN A 100 -0.03 -3.79 16.47
N GLY A 101 1.28 -3.51 16.40
CA GLY A 101 2.15 -3.94 15.30
C GLY A 101 2.53 -2.86 14.28
N ALA A 102 2.30 -1.57 14.61
CA ALA A 102 2.76 -0.43 13.80
C ALA A 102 4.27 -0.11 14.00
#